data_AF-A0A0L6WFJ6-F1
#
_entry.id   AF-A0A0L6WFJ6-F1
#
_cell.length_a   1.000
_cell.length_b   1.000
_cell.length_c   1.000
_cell.angle_alpha   90.00
_cell.angle_beta   90.00
_cell.angle_gamma   90.00
#
_symmetry.space_group_name_H-M   'P 1'
#
loop_
_entity.id
_entity.type
_entity.pdbx_description
1 polymer ?
#
loop_
_entity_poly.entity_id
_entity_poly.type
_entity_poly.pdbx_seq_one_letter_code
_entity_poly.pdbx_strand_id
1 'polypeptide(L)'
;MYHQMHCLNSFRRLFNSVHPRNVSRSNSEHKTKHAMHCLAYLRQMVLCSADTTLEPAFAAQDTDGRKTQAAYGSGVTHQCRDWVQVREYAEGNYGLWEDEATDFVTSEISVAE
;
A
#
# COMPACT_ATOMS: atom_id res chain seq x y z
N MET A 1 -7.37 1.32 -2.19
CA MET A 1 -6.51 2.51 -2.22
C MET A 1 -5.16 2.23 -1.58
N TYR A 2 -5.04 2.11 -0.25
CA TYR A 2 -3.74 2.01 0.42
C TYR A 2 -2.92 0.76 0.06
N HIS A 3 -3.56 -0.43 -0.03
CA HIS A 3 -2.86 -1.64 -0.46
C HIS A 3 -2.35 -1.53 -1.91
N GLN A 4 -3.19 -1.05 -2.84
CA GLN A 4 -2.79 -0.82 -4.23
C GLN A 4 -1.63 0.20 -4.32
N MET A 5 -1.67 1.28 -3.53
CA MET A 5 -0.58 2.26 -3.44
C MET A 5 0.72 1.65 -2.89
N HIS A 6 0.63 0.77 -1.88
CA HIS A 6 1.77 0.01 -1.37
C HIS A 6 2.41 -0.83 -2.48
N CYS A 7 1.62 -1.59 -3.25
CA CYS A 7 2.10 -2.40 -4.36
C CYS A 7 2.77 -1.55 -5.46
N LEU A 8 2.15 -0.43 -5.86
CA LEU A 8 2.75 0.49 -6.84
C LEU A 8 4.09 1.07 -6.36
N ASN A 9 4.22 1.38 -5.06
CA ASN A 9 5.48 1.84 -4.49
C ASN A 9 6.56 0.74 -4.48
N SER A 10 6.18 -0.51 -4.24
CA SER A 10 7.10 -1.65 -4.37
C SER A 10 7.63 -1.82 -5.79
N PHE A 11 6.76 -1.68 -6.81
CA PHE A 11 7.20 -1.66 -8.21
C PHE A 11 8.11 -0.48 -8.54
N ARG A 12 7.79 0.73 -8.04
CA ARG A 12 8.64 1.91 -8.18
C ARG A 12 10.06 1.64 -7.66
N ARG A 13 10.17 1.05 -6.47
CA ARG A 13 11.46 0.69 -5.86
C ARG A 13 12.19 -0.34 -6.72
N LEU A 14 11.50 -1.38 -7.20
CA LEU A 14 12.08 -2.40 -8.08
C LEU A 14 12.70 -1.77 -9.34
N PHE A 15 11.95 -0.93 -10.06
CA PHE A 15 12.44 -0.31 -11.30
C PHE A 15 13.61 0.65 -11.08
N ASN A 16 13.69 1.29 -9.91
CA ASN A 16 14.82 2.14 -9.55
C ASN A 16 16.06 1.35 -9.12
N SER A 17 15.88 0.15 -8.56
CA SER A 17 16.97 -0.70 -8.09
C SER A 17 17.65 -1.51 -9.20
N VAL A 18 16.95 -1.79 -10.30
CA VAL A 18 17.49 -2.61 -11.40
C VAL A 18 18.36 -1.76 -12.32
N HIS A 19 19.68 -1.94 -12.24
CA HIS A 19 20.66 -1.44 -13.21
C HIS A 19 21.12 -2.59 -14.10
N PRO A 20 20.71 -2.65 -15.37
CA PRO A 20 21.09 -3.76 -16.25
C PRO A 20 22.59 -3.72 -16.52
N ARG A 21 23.32 -4.80 -16.21
CA ARG A 21 24.78 -4.87 -16.41
C ARG A 21 25.21 -4.92 -17.88
N ASN A 22 24.28 -5.11 -18.83
CA ASN A 22 24.56 -5.31 -20.26
C ASN A 22 23.56 -4.61 -21.20
N VAL A 23 22.98 -3.48 -20.79
CA VAL A 23 22.09 -2.68 -21.66
C VAL A 23 22.72 -1.30 -21.85
N SER A 24 22.66 -0.78 -23.07
CA SER A 24 23.06 0.62 -23.33
C SER A 24 22.38 1.55 -22.33
N ARG A 25 23.17 2.45 -21.71
CA ARG A 25 22.70 3.45 -20.73
C ARG A 25 21.45 4.19 -21.21
N SER A 26 21.44 4.57 -22.50
CA SER A 26 20.32 5.26 -23.15
C SER A 26 19.03 4.41 -23.17
N ASN A 27 19.13 3.13 -23.53
CA ASN A 27 17.97 2.23 -23.59
C ASN A 27 17.46 1.91 -22.17
N SER A 28 18.36 1.74 -21.20
CA SER A 28 17.99 1.55 -19.79
C SER A 28 17.23 2.78 -19.24
N GLU A 29 17.74 3.99 -19.51
CA GLU A 29 17.13 5.22 -19.03
C GLU A 29 15.74 5.46 -19.63
N HIS A 30 15.57 5.21 -20.94
CA HIS A 30 14.26 5.32 -21.59
C HIS A 30 13.23 4.37 -20.97
N LYS A 31 13.60 3.10 -20.74
CA LYS A 31 12.71 2.10 -20.11
C LYS A 31 12.31 2.50 -18.70
N THR A 32 13.25 2.98 -17.88
CA THR A 32 12.95 3.46 -16.53
C THR A 32 12.00 4.67 -16.57
N LYS A 33 12.25 5.66 -17.44
CA LYS A 33 11.35 6.82 -17.60
C LYS A 33 9.94 6.40 -18.00
N HIS A 34 9.81 5.46 -18.95
CA HIS A 34 8.51 4.95 -19.37
C HIS A 34 7.80 4.22 -18.23
N ALA A 35 8.49 3.34 -17.49
CA ALA A 35 7.93 2.65 -16.34
C ALA A 35 7.44 3.64 -15.26
N MET A 36 8.22 4.69 -14.97
CA MET A 36 7.83 5.72 -14.01
C MET A 36 6.60 6.53 -14.47
N HIS A 37 6.50 6.84 -15.75
CA HIS A 37 5.31 7.46 -16.33
C HIS A 37 4.07 6.55 -16.22
N CYS A 38 4.21 5.27 -16.55
CA CYS A 38 3.12 4.29 -16.40
C CYS A 38 2.69 4.14 -14.94
N LEU A 39 3.63 4.09 -13.99
CA LEU A 39 3.31 4.03 -12.56
C LEU A 39 2.55 5.26 -12.07
N ALA A 40 2.86 6.45 -12.60
CA ALA A 40 2.10 7.66 -12.29
C ALA A 40 0.65 7.56 -12.80
N TYR A 41 0.45 7.02 -14.00
CA TYR A 41 -0.88 6.76 -14.54
C TYR A 41 -1.65 5.71 -13.72
N LEU A 42 -1.01 4.61 -13.33
CA LEU A 42 -1.62 3.61 -12.44
C LEU A 42 -2.01 4.21 -11.09
N ARG A 43 -1.16 5.06 -10.50
CA ARG A 43 -1.48 5.81 -9.27
C ARG A 43 -2.74 6.65 -9.47
N GLN A 44 -2.87 7.35 -10.59
CA GLN A 44 -4.07 8.15 -10.87
C GLN A 44 -5.33 7.28 -10.93
N MET A 45 -5.26 6.09 -11.53
CA MET A 45 -6.39 5.15 -11.53
C MET A 45 -6.74 4.65 -10.12
N VAL A 46 -5.74 4.36 -9.29
CA VAL A 46 -5.95 3.97 -7.88
C VAL A 46 -6.63 5.08 -7.07
N LEU A 47 -6.27 6.34 -7.31
CA LEU A 47 -6.93 7.49 -6.66
C LEU A 47 -8.33 7.75 -7.23
N CYS A 48 -8.54 7.50 -8.53
CA CYS A 48 -9.85 7.67 -9.16
C CYS A 48 -10.89 6.70 -8.58
N SER A 49 -10.50 5.44 -8.34
CA SER A 49 -11.39 4.49 -7.66
C SER A 49 -11.38 4.66 -6.14
N ALA A 50 -10.23 4.99 -5.54
CA ALA A 50 -10.07 5.14 -4.09
C ALA A 50 -10.68 4.00 -3.27
N ASP A 51 -10.63 2.78 -3.79
CA ASP A 51 -11.45 1.70 -3.26
C ASP A 51 -11.02 1.28 -1.85
N THR A 52 -11.95 1.27 -0.89
CA THR A 52 -11.70 0.85 0.49
C THR A 52 -12.40 -0.45 0.86
N THR A 53 -12.93 -1.18 -0.12
CA THR A 53 -13.52 -2.49 0.11
C THR A 53 -12.48 -3.45 0.70
N LEU A 54 -12.84 -4.12 1.79
CA LEU A 54 -12.03 -5.14 2.42
C LEU A 54 -12.12 -6.44 1.62
N GLU A 55 -10.97 -7.03 1.32
CA GLU A 55 -10.92 -8.34 0.66
C GLU A 55 -11.20 -9.45 1.68
N PRO A 56 -12.19 -10.33 1.44
CA PRO A 56 -12.47 -11.43 2.34
C PRO A 56 -11.27 -12.39 2.43
N ALA A 57 -10.84 -12.69 3.65
CA ALA A 57 -9.87 -13.74 3.89
C ALA A 57 -10.53 -15.12 3.81
N PHE A 58 -9.84 -16.10 3.24
CA PHE A 58 -10.25 -17.51 3.23
C PHE A 58 -9.10 -18.39 3.74
N ALA A 59 -9.46 -19.59 4.21
CA ALA A 59 -8.48 -20.58 4.64
C ALA A 59 -7.69 -21.07 3.43
N ALA A 60 -6.36 -20.99 3.53
CA ALA A 60 -5.43 -21.46 2.53
C ALA A 60 -4.42 -22.42 3.15
N GLN A 61 -3.66 -23.09 2.31
CA GLN A 61 -2.57 -23.96 2.73
C GLN A 61 -1.29 -23.52 2.00
N ASP A 62 -0.22 -23.31 2.75
CA ASP A 62 1.09 -23.00 2.20
C ASP A 62 1.71 -24.27 1.58
N THR A 63 2.76 -24.11 0.78
CA THR A 63 3.45 -25.19 0.06
C THR A 63 4.03 -26.27 0.98
N ASP A 64 4.27 -25.95 2.25
CA ASP A 64 4.75 -26.85 3.30
C ASP A 64 3.61 -27.51 4.10
N GLY A 65 2.35 -27.29 3.73
CA GLY A 65 1.19 -27.90 4.36
C GLY A 65 0.60 -27.10 5.54
N ARG A 66 1.21 -25.99 5.96
CA ARG A 66 0.68 -25.16 7.05
C ARG A 66 -0.61 -24.46 6.64
N LYS A 67 -1.63 -24.50 7.51
CA LYS A 67 -2.85 -23.71 7.33
C LYS A 67 -2.53 -22.23 7.52
N THR A 68 -2.98 -21.41 6.59
CA THR A 68 -2.81 -19.96 6.61
C THR A 68 -4.12 -19.27 6.20
N GLN A 69 -4.15 -17.95 6.25
CA GLN A 69 -5.21 -17.14 5.67
C GLN A 69 -4.64 -16.42 4.45
N ALA A 70 -5.44 -16.36 3.38
CA ALA A 70 -5.09 -15.61 2.19
C ALA A 70 -6.27 -14.74 1.76
N ALA A 71 -5.97 -13.67 1.04
CA ALA A 71 -6.93 -12.78 0.39
C ALA A 71 -6.41 -12.49 -1.03
N TYR A 72 -7.28 -12.60 -2.03
CA TYR A 72 -6.91 -12.44 -3.44
C TYR A 72 -7.68 -11.32 -4.15
N GLY A 73 -8.66 -10.70 -3.48
CA GLY A 73 -9.53 -9.66 -4.06
C GLY A 73 -10.46 -10.10 -5.20
N SER A 74 -10.29 -11.30 -5.77
CA SER A 74 -11.12 -11.78 -6.89
C SER A 74 -12.56 -12.03 -6.48
N GLY A 75 -13.52 -11.57 -7.28
CA GLY A 75 -14.95 -11.75 -7.02
C GLY A 75 -15.52 -10.80 -5.95
N VAL A 76 -14.73 -9.82 -5.50
CA VAL A 76 -15.17 -8.80 -4.55
C VAL A 76 -15.83 -7.65 -5.32
N THR A 77 -16.99 -7.20 -4.84
CA THR A 77 -17.63 -5.99 -5.38
C THR A 77 -16.92 -4.77 -4.83
N HIS A 78 -16.17 -4.09 -5.70
CA HIS A 78 -15.44 -2.87 -5.36
C HIS A 78 -16.36 -1.64 -5.41
N GLN A 79 -16.08 -0.64 -4.57
CA GLN A 79 -16.85 0.60 -4.54
C GLN A 79 -15.93 1.81 -4.67
N CYS A 80 -16.21 2.64 -5.67
CA CYS A 80 -15.48 3.89 -5.85
C CYS A 80 -15.84 4.90 -4.75
N ARG A 81 -14.84 5.61 -4.27
CA ARG A 81 -14.99 6.67 -3.26
C ARG A 81 -14.17 7.91 -3.64
N ASP A 82 -14.43 9.02 -2.98
CA ASP A 82 -13.58 10.21 -3.07
C ASP A 82 -12.29 9.96 -2.26
N TRP A 83 -11.15 9.95 -2.95
CA TRP A 83 -9.86 9.69 -2.32
C TRP A 83 -9.46 10.76 -1.30
N VAL A 84 -9.95 12.00 -1.44
CA VAL A 84 -9.65 13.07 -0.49
C VAL A 84 -10.28 12.74 0.86
N GLN A 85 -11.57 12.39 0.85
CA GLN A 85 -12.30 11.99 2.05
C GLN A 85 -11.71 10.73 2.70
N VAL A 86 -11.33 9.74 1.90
CA VAL A 86 -10.67 8.52 2.40
C VAL A 86 -9.35 8.86 3.10
N ARG A 87 -8.55 9.74 2.50
CA ARG A 87 -7.26 10.17 3.08
C ARG A 87 -7.47 10.94 4.38
N GLU A 88 -8.34 11.93 4.38
CA GLU A 88 -8.63 12.76 5.56
C GLU A 88 -9.13 11.91 6.73
N TYR A 89 -10.02 10.94 6.45
CA TYR A 89 -10.51 10.00 7.46
C TYR A 89 -9.37 9.14 8.03
N ALA A 90 -8.51 8.60 7.17
CA ALA A 90 -7.39 7.76 7.60
C ALA A 90 -6.33 8.55 8.38
N GLU A 91 -5.97 9.75 7.93
CA GLU A 91 -5.02 10.64 8.62
C GLU A 91 -5.58 11.13 9.96
N GLY A 92 -6.86 11.48 10.03
CA GLY A 92 -7.52 11.85 11.28
C GLY A 92 -7.52 10.70 12.31
N ASN A 93 -7.87 9.48 11.88
CA ASN A 93 -7.78 8.30 12.75
C ASN A 93 -6.35 8.01 13.22
N TYR A 94 -5.35 8.24 12.35
CA TYR A 94 -3.95 8.06 12.73
C TYR A 94 -3.52 9.09 13.79
N GLY A 95 -3.92 10.35 13.67
CA GLY A 95 -3.66 11.36 14.70
C GLY A 95 -4.28 10.99 16.05
N LEU A 96 -5.52 10.53 16.06
CA LEU A 96 -6.18 10.06 17.29
C LEU A 96 -5.42 8.89 17.94
N TRP A 97 -4.92 7.95 17.13
CA TRP A 97 -4.11 6.84 17.62
C TRP A 97 -2.77 7.30 18.20
N GLU A 98 -2.10 8.29 17.59
CA GLU A 98 -0.86 8.86 18.14
C GLU A 98 -1.11 9.57 19.47
N ASP A 99 -2.20 10.31 19.59
CA ASP A 99 -2.61 10.98 20.83
C ASP A 99 -2.91 9.95 21.93
N GLU A 100 -3.71 8.92 21.65
CA GLU A 100 -4.03 7.84 22.60
C GLU A 100 -2.77 7.07 23.02
N ALA A 101 -1.87 6.76 22.09
CA ALA A 101 -0.62 6.09 22.40
C ALA A 101 0.27 6.94 23.32
N THR A 102 0.26 8.27 23.13
CA THR A 102 1.01 9.21 23.98
C THR A 102 0.39 9.30 25.37
N ASP A 103 -0.95 9.37 25.48
CA ASP A 103 -1.66 9.34 26.75
C ASP A 103 -1.43 8.03 27.51
N PHE A 104 -1.40 6.90 26.81
CA PHE A 104 -1.06 5.61 27.41
C PHE A 104 0.35 5.62 27.99
N VAL A 105 1.36 6.07 27.23
CA VAL A 105 2.76 6.15 27.69
C VAL A 105 2.92 7.11 28.86
N THR A 106 2.26 8.27 28.84
CA THR A 106 2.32 9.23 29.95
C THR A 106 1.62 8.68 31.21
N SER A 107 0.51 7.95 31.05
CA SER A 107 -0.17 7.30 32.17
C SER A 107 0.72 6.22 32.83
N GLU A 108 1.41 5.38 32.05
CA GLU A 108 2.33 4.36 32.56
C GLU A 108 3.53 4.98 33.31
N ILE A 109 4.07 6.10 32.83
CA ILE A 109 5.15 6.83 33.53
C ILE A 109 4.65 7.42 34.85
N SER A 110 3.43 7.98 34.88
CA SER A 110 2.86 8.59 36.09
C SER A 110 2.48 7.60 37.19
N VAL A 111 2.27 6.32 36.86
CA VAL A 111 2.00 5.25 37.84
C VAL A 111 3.31 4.68 38.43
N ALA A 112 4.45 4.97 37.81
CA ALA A 112 5.76 4.49 38.23
C ALA A 112 6.51 5.41 39.23
N GLU A 113 5.92 6.53 39.65
CA GLU A 113 6.42 7.47 40.68
C GLU A 113 5.59 7.40 41.97
#